data_AF-A0A1Y3AX51-F1
#
_entry.id   AF-A0A1Y3AX51-F1
#
_cell.length_a   1.000
_cell.length_b   1.000
_cell.length_c   1.000
_cell.angle_alpha   90.00
_cell.angle_beta   90.00
_cell.angle_gamma   90.00
#
_symmetry.space_group_name_H-M   'P 1'
#
loop_
_entity.id
_entity.type
_entity.pdbx_description
1 polymer ?
#
loop_
_entity_poly.entity_id
_entity_poly.type
_entity_poly.pdbx_seq_one_letter_code
_entity_poly.pdbx_strand_id
1 'polypeptide(L)'
;QKFKSFKDIPINFQQNHLIRIDKKLIAHGTYVMYTIGMLVDNLERPDMMRQMLKRLSRNHYRRRISLKAFERLRDTLLEHLSDILGKEIFHRKTMIAWHKAFGYLLKEIESNFQLLDSDIERSSSYYRLNSLHHNATHELLQDYRRNY
;
A
#
# COMPACT_ATOMS: atom_id res chain seq x y z
N GLN A 1 -3.41 10.11 0.48
CA GLN A 1 -3.25 10.75 1.81
C GLN A 1 -1.87 11.39 1.85
N LYS A 2 -1.76 12.71 2.06
CA LYS A 2 -0.47 13.39 2.36
C LYS A 2 -0.08 13.03 3.79
N PHE A 3 1.20 12.91 4.14
CA PHE A 3 1.60 12.77 5.55
C PHE A 3 0.99 13.94 6.33
N LYS A 4 0.09 13.68 7.28
CA LYS A 4 -0.70 14.75 7.94
C LYS A 4 0.20 15.82 8.58
N SER A 5 1.35 15.42 9.12
CA SER A 5 2.35 16.32 9.71
C SER A 5 3.15 17.13 8.70
N PHE A 6 2.98 16.89 7.39
CA PHE A 6 3.76 17.53 6.32
C PHE A 6 2.88 18.06 5.18
N LYS A 7 1.55 17.94 5.30
CA LYS A 7 0.63 18.30 4.22
C LYS A 7 0.72 19.78 3.83
N ASP A 8 1.16 20.61 4.77
CA ASP A 8 1.27 22.07 4.67
C ASP A 8 2.74 22.56 4.65
N ILE A 9 3.73 21.66 4.66
CA ILE A 9 5.14 22.05 4.59
C ILE A 9 5.49 22.39 3.13
N PRO A 10 6.01 23.59 2.83
CA PRO A 10 6.41 23.96 1.47
C PRO A 10 7.48 23.01 0.92
N ILE A 11 7.28 22.51 -0.30
CA ILE A 11 8.19 21.55 -0.98
C ILE A 11 9.52 22.21 -1.42
N ASN A 12 9.66 23.53 -1.25
CA ASN A 12 10.86 24.24 -1.69
C ASN A 12 12.03 24.09 -0.69
N PHE A 13 12.63 22.90 -0.71
CA PHE A 13 13.82 22.56 0.08
C PHE A 13 15.06 23.35 -0.35
N GLN A 14 15.14 23.79 -1.62
CA GLN A 14 16.31 24.52 -2.14
C GLN A 14 16.37 25.98 -1.67
N GLN A 15 15.22 26.63 -1.44
CA GLN A 15 15.19 28.04 -1.03
C GLN A 15 15.15 28.25 0.49
N ASN A 16 14.84 27.21 1.28
CA ASN A 16 14.77 27.31 2.73
C ASN A 16 15.66 26.26 3.41
N HIS A 17 16.93 26.63 3.63
CA HIS A 17 17.91 25.94 4.47
C HIS A 17 17.48 25.78 5.94
N LEU A 18 16.32 26.35 6.32
CA LEU A 18 15.71 26.26 7.64
C LEU A 18 14.62 25.16 7.75
N ILE A 19 14.23 24.52 6.65
CA ILE A 19 13.24 23.43 6.70
C ILE A 19 13.89 22.21 7.34
N ARG A 20 13.65 22.04 8.65
CA ARG A 20 13.95 20.80 9.35
C ARG A 20 13.08 19.68 8.78
N ILE A 21 13.71 18.68 8.17
CA ILE A 21 13.03 17.45 7.78
C ILE A 21 12.49 16.80 9.05
N ASP A 22 11.17 16.67 9.18
CA ASP A 22 10.59 16.09 10.39
C ASP A 22 10.97 14.60 10.52
N LYS A 23 11.28 14.22 11.77
CA LYS A 23 11.83 12.91 12.13
C LYS A 23 10.97 11.74 11.66
N LYS A 24 9.65 11.92 11.53
CA LYS A 24 8.72 10.90 11.01
C LYS A 24 8.92 10.66 9.52
N LEU A 25 9.25 11.69 8.73
CA LEU A 25 9.54 11.53 7.31
C LEU A 25 10.89 10.84 7.12
N ILE A 26 11.90 11.20 7.91
CA ILE A 26 13.18 10.49 7.93
C ILE A 26 12.96 9.02 8.26
N ALA A 27 12.28 8.72 9.37
CA ALA A 27 11.99 7.34 9.77
C ALA A 27 11.20 6.57 8.71
N HIS A 28 10.23 7.21 8.06
CA HIS A 28 9.48 6.59 6.97
C HIS A 28 10.37 6.31 5.75
N GLY A 29 11.19 7.29 5.33
CA GLY A 29 12.13 7.14 4.23
C GLY A 29 13.14 6.04 4.49
N THR A 30 13.70 5.96 5.71
CA THR A 30 14.58 4.86 6.13
C THR A 30 13.87 3.51 6.03
N TYR A 31 12.61 3.42 6.48
CA TYR A 31 11.84 2.18 6.37
C TYR A 31 11.54 1.80 4.91
N VAL A 32 11.27 2.78 4.04
CA VAL A 32 11.11 2.56 2.60
C VAL A 32 12.39 1.99 1.99
N MET A 33 13.54 2.63 2.24
CA MET A 33 14.83 2.15 1.73
C MET A 33 15.21 0.76 2.27
N TYR A 34 14.96 0.50 3.56
CA TYR A 34 15.13 -0.83 4.14
C TYR A 34 14.25 -1.88 3.44
N THR A 35 12.99 -1.55 3.18
CA THR A 35 12.07 -2.47 2.47
C THR A 35 12.52 -2.76 1.05
N ILE A 36 13.08 -1.76 0.35
CA ILE A 36 13.64 -1.94 -0.99
C ILE A 36 14.89 -2.82 -0.94
N GLY A 37 15.78 -2.61 0.04
CA GLY A 37 16.93 -3.50 0.27
C GLY A 37 16.50 -4.95 0.49
N MET A 38 15.51 -5.16 1.35
CA MET A 38 14.93 -6.48 1.57
C MET A 38 14.33 -7.10 0.31
N LEU A 39 13.78 -6.30 -0.61
CA LEU A 39 13.29 -6.82 -1.89
C LEU A 39 14.45 -7.36 -2.74
N VAL A 40 15.57 -6.63 -2.79
CA VAL A 40 16.78 -7.07 -3.51
C VAL A 40 17.36 -8.34 -2.89
N ASP A 41 17.46 -8.38 -1.56
CA ASP A 41 18.01 -9.52 -0.81
C ASP A 41 17.18 -10.82 -0.96
N ASN A 42 15.91 -10.69 -1.35
CA ASN A 42 14.97 -11.81 -1.45
C ASN A 42 14.51 -12.10 -2.88
N LEU A 43 15.19 -11.59 -3.91
CA LEU A 43 14.82 -11.84 -5.32
C LEU A 43 14.69 -13.34 -5.65
N GLU A 44 15.47 -14.20 -5.00
CA GLU A 44 15.44 -15.66 -5.18
C GLU A 44 14.51 -16.39 -4.20
N ARG A 45 13.83 -15.65 -3.31
CA ARG A 45 12.99 -16.18 -2.22
C ARG A 45 11.56 -15.61 -2.30
N PRO A 46 10.77 -15.99 -3.32
CA PRO A 46 9.46 -15.40 -3.57
C PRO A 46 8.48 -15.56 -2.41
N ASP A 47 8.55 -16.64 -1.63
CA ASP A 47 7.67 -16.86 -0.47
C ASP A 47 7.90 -15.86 0.67
N MET A 48 9.17 -15.54 0.94
CA MET A 48 9.52 -14.52 1.94
C MET A 48 9.06 -13.14 1.47
N MET A 49 9.29 -12.84 0.19
CA MET A 49 8.87 -11.57 -0.41
C MET A 49 7.35 -11.40 -0.35
N ARG A 50 6.57 -12.42 -0.71
CA ARG A 50 5.10 -12.41 -0.62
C ARG A 50 4.58 -12.12 0.78
N GLN A 51 5.14 -12.75 1.82
CA GLN A 51 4.72 -12.53 3.20
C GLN A 51 4.99 -11.09 3.66
N MET A 52 6.16 -10.54 3.31
CA MET A 52 6.50 -9.15 3.61
C MET A 52 5.56 -8.18 2.90
N LEU A 53 5.31 -8.41 1.60
CA LEU A 53 4.43 -7.57 0.79
C LEU A 53 2.99 -7.63 1.30
N LYS A 54 2.49 -8.79 1.76
CA LYS A 54 1.16 -8.91 2.38
C LYS A 54 0.98 -7.98 3.59
N ARG A 55 1.98 -7.93 4.49
CA ARG A 55 1.96 -7.01 5.64
C ARG A 55 2.03 -5.55 5.20
N LEU A 56 2.88 -5.24 4.23
CA LEU A 56 3.00 -3.90 3.66
C LEU A 56 1.68 -3.44 3.04
N SER A 57 1.06 -4.26 2.21
CA SER A 57 -0.21 -4.00 1.55
C SER A 57 -1.32 -3.75 2.56
N ARG A 58 -1.50 -4.62 3.56
CA ARG A 58 -2.51 -4.42 4.62
C ARG A 58 -2.38 -3.07 5.33
N ASN A 59 -1.14 -2.69 5.69
CA ASN A 59 -0.88 -1.43 6.37
C ASN A 59 -1.21 -0.20 5.50
N HIS A 60 -0.91 -0.27 4.20
CA HIS A 60 -1.17 0.81 3.25
C HIS A 60 -2.63 0.88 2.82
N TYR A 61 -3.28 -0.28 2.64
CA TYR A 61 -4.70 -0.40 2.38
C TYR A 61 -5.51 0.23 3.52
N ARG A 62 -5.20 -0.12 4.78
CA ARG A 62 -5.84 0.49 5.97
C ARG A 62 -5.70 2.01 6.02
N ARG A 63 -4.60 2.54 5.48
CA ARG A 63 -4.32 3.99 5.39
C ARG A 63 -4.90 4.64 4.12
N ARG A 64 -5.62 3.87 3.29
CA ARG A 64 -6.21 4.30 2.01
C ARG A 64 -5.17 4.91 1.07
N ILE A 65 -4.01 4.26 1.00
CA ILE A 65 -2.96 4.62 0.05
C ILE A 65 -3.29 3.91 -1.28
N SER A 66 -3.38 4.68 -2.36
CA SER A 66 -3.68 4.13 -3.68
C SER A 66 -2.46 3.46 -4.30
N LEU A 67 -2.70 2.49 -5.20
CA LEU A 67 -1.64 1.86 -6.00
C LEU A 67 -0.81 2.91 -6.76
N LYS A 68 -1.46 3.98 -7.24
CA LYS A 68 -0.81 5.11 -7.93
C LYS A 68 0.30 5.77 -7.11
N ALA A 69 0.22 5.75 -5.78
CA ALA A 69 1.29 6.31 -4.94
C ALA A 69 2.56 5.46 -5.01
N PHE A 70 2.43 4.14 -5.12
CA PHE A 70 3.58 3.23 -5.28
C PHE A 70 4.21 3.34 -6.68
N GLU A 71 3.39 3.52 -7.72
CA GLU A 71 3.90 3.79 -9.08
C GLU A 71 4.74 5.07 -9.10
N ARG A 72 4.24 6.14 -8.47
CA ARG A 72 4.99 7.39 -8.35
C ARG A 72 6.29 7.21 -7.57
N LEU A 73 6.26 6.43 -6.48
CA LEU A 73 7.47 6.10 -5.73
C LEU A 73 8.50 5.38 -6.61
N ARG A 74 8.09 4.38 -7.40
CA ARG A 74 8.97 3.72 -8.37
C ARG A 74 9.61 4.75 -9.29
N ASP A 75 8.79 5.54 -9.98
CA ASP A 75 9.29 6.46 -11.02
C ASP A 75 10.26 7.48 -10.44
N THR A 76 9.89 8.14 -9.34
CA THR A 76 10.74 9.13 -8.65
C THR A 76 12.02 8.50 -8.09
N LEU A 77 11.96 7.28 -7.55
CA LEU A 77 13.16 6.62 -7.04
C LEU A 77 14.12 6.23 -8.18
N LEU A 78 13.61 5.66 -9.28
CA LEU A 78 14.48 5.25 -10.39
C LEU A 78 15.11 6.45 -11.10
N GLU A 79 14.38 7.55 -11.23
CA GLU A 79 14.92 8.84 -11.67
C GLU A 79 16.05 9.29 -10.73
N HIS A 80 15.79 9.32 -9.42
CA HIS A 80 16.79 9.71 -8.43
C HIS A 80 18.03 8.81 -8.44
N LEU A 81 17.86 7.49 -8.54
CA LEU A 81 18.98 6.54 -8.65
C LEU A 81 19.79 6.76 -9.93
N SER A 82 19.13 7.07 -11.05
CA SER A 82 19.79 7.41 -12.30
C SER A 82 20.65 8.67 -12.16
N ASP A 83 20.13 9.69 -11.49
CA ASP A 83 20.83 10.97 -11.29
C ASP A 83 22.06 10.82 -10.41
N ILE A 84 21.96 10.07 -9.30
CA ILE A 84 23.06 9.96 -8.33
C ILE A 84 24.13 8.92 -8.75
N LEU A 85 23.75 7.85 -9.45
CA LEU A 85 24.68 6.77 -9.83
C LEU A 85 25.29 6.99 -11.21
N GLY A 86 24.68 7.84 -12.04
CA GLY A 86 25.12 8.11 -13.40
C GLY A 86 24.90 6.93 -14.35
N LYS A 87 25.14 7.19 -15.65
CA LYS A 87 24.83 6.24 -16.73
C LYS A 87 25.75 5.02 -16.78
N GLU A 88 26.94 5.10 -16.18
CA GLU A 88 27.88 3.97 -16.11
C GLU A 88 27.33 2.82 -15.24
N ILE A 89 26.69 3.16 -14.12
CA ILE A 89 26.11 2.19 -13.18
C ILE A 89 24.62 1.96 -13.50
N PHE A 90 23.86 3.04 -13.70
CA PHE A 90 22.42 2.98 -13.96
C PHE A 90 22.10 2.99 -15.46
N HIS A 91 22.78 2.13 -16.21
CA HIS A 91 22.53 1.96 -17.64
C HIS A 91 21.19 1.26 -17.92
N ARG A 92 20.78 1.19 -19.19
CA ARG A 92 19.51 0.60 -19.65
C ARG A 92 19.17 -0.76 -19.04
N LYS A 93 20.13 -1.68 -18.91
CA LYS A 93 19.86 -3.02 -18.35
C LYS A 93 19.46 -2.95 -16.86
N THR A 94 20.21 -2.17 -16.07
CA THR A 94 19.91 -1.88 -14.65
C THR A 94 18.53 -1.26 -14.49
N MET A 95 18.19 -0.27 -15.31
CA MET A 95 16.87 0.37 -15.30
C MET A 95 15.74 -0.65 -15.59
N ILE A 96 15.91 -1.50 -16.61
CA ILE A 96 14.94 -2.56 -16.93
C ILE A 96 14.79 -3.55 -15.77
N ALA A 97 15.89 -3.96 -15.12
CA ALA A 97 15.86 -4.87 -13.98
C ALA A 97 15.06 -4.28 -12.81
N TRP A 98 15.32 -3.01 -12.48
CA TRP A 98 14.56 -2.30 -11.44
C TRP A 98 13.09 -2.15 -11.79
N HIS A 99 12.74 -1.83 -13.04
CA HIS A 99 11.33 -1.78 -13.47
C HIS A 99 10.63 -3.13 -13.30
N LYS A 100 11.32 -4.25 -13.60
CA LYS A 100 10.75 -5.59 -13.38
C LYS A 100 10.56 -5.89 -11.90
N ALA A 101 11.55 -5.57 -11.07
CA ALA A 101 11.49 -5.75 -9.62
C ALA A 101 10.33 -4.96 -8.99
N PHE A 102 10.20 -3.66 -9.33
CA PHE A 102 9.06 -2.85 -8.91
C PHE A 102 7.74 -3.29 -9.53
N GLY A 103 7.75 -3.78 -10.77
CA GLY A 103 6.56 -4.33 -11.43
C GLY A 103 6.00 -5.54 -10.67
N TYR A 104 6.88 -6.44 -10.21
CA TYR A 104 6.50 -7.55 -9.34
C TYR A 104 5.88 -7.05 -8.02
N LEU A 105 6.54 -6.11 -7.35
CA LEU A 105 6.03 -5.50 -6.10
C LEU A 105 4.65 -4.87 -6.30
N LEU A 106 4.45 -4.09 -7.36
CA LEU A 106 3.18 -3.44 -7.65
C LEU A 106 2.06 -4.45 -7.88
N LYS A 107 2.34 -5.52 -8.64
CA LYS A 107 1.39 -6.60 -8.89
C LYS A 107 0.97 -7.31 -7.59
N GLU A 108 1.92 -7.61 -6.71
CA GLU A 108 1.63 -8.22 -5.42
C GLU A 108 0.83 -7.29 -4.50
N ILE A 109 1.13 -5.98 -4.51
CA ILE A 109 0.35 -5.01 -3.74
C ILE A 109 -1.09 -4.93 -4.25
N GLU A 110 -1.27 -4.80 -5.56
CA GLU A 110 -2.57 -4.76 -6.21
C GLU A 110 -3.40 -6.02 -5.90
N SER A 111 -2.81 -7.20 -6.08
CA SER A 111 -3.48 -8.46 -5.75
C SER A 111 -3.90 -8.52 -4.28
N ASN A 112 -3.05 -8.06 -3.37
CA ASN A 112 -3.41 -8.01 -1.94
C ASN A 112 -4.51 -6.97 -1.65
N PHE A 113 -4.58 -5.85 -2.38
CA PHE A 113 -5.66 -4.88 -2.23
C PHE A 113 -6.99 -5.50 -2.68
N GLN A 114 -7.01 -6.14 -3.85
CA GLN A 114 -8.20 -6.83 -4.38
C GLN A 114 -8.69 -7.92 -3.43
N LEU A 115 -7.78 -8.70 -2.82
CA LEU A 115 -8.14 -9.69 -1.79
C LEU A 115 -8.82 -9.02 -0.59
N LEU A 116 -8.28 -7.90 -0.10
CA LEU A 116 -8.86 -7.18 1.03
C LEU A 116 -10.23 -6.57 0.69
N ASP A 117 -10.41 -6.06 -0.52
CA ASP A 117 -11.72 -5.59 -1.00
C ASP A 117 -12.73 -6.75 -1.00
N SER A 118 -12.36 -7.91 -1.55
CA SER A 118 -13.24 -9.09 -1.60
C SER A 118 -13.61 -9.63 -0.21
N ASP A 119 -12.66 -9.59 0.75
CA ASP A 119 -12.90 -10.01 2.14
C ASP A 119 -13.90 -9.08 2.83
N ILE A 120 -13.83 -7.77 2.55
CA ILE A 120 -14.75 -6.76 3.08
C ILE A 120 -16.15 -6.95 2.48
N GLU A 121 -16.25 -7.16 1.17
CA GLU A 121 -17.53 -7.42 0.49
C GLU A 121 -18.20 -8.68 1.03
N ARG A 122 -17.44 -9.78 1.15
CA ARG A 122 -17.94 -11.04 1.69
C ARG A 122 -18.41 -10.89 3.14
N SER A 123 -17.63 -10.22 3.98
CA SER A 123 -18.00 -9.98 5.37
C SER A 123 -19.25 -9.11 5.47
N SER A 124 -19.34 -8.04 4.68
CA SER A 124 -20.51 -7.15 4.65
C SER A 124 -21.77 -7.86 4.16
N SER A 125 -21.65 -8.73 3.15
CA SER A 125 -22.73 -9.58 2.65
C SER A 125 -23.21 -10.56 3.73
N TYR A 126 -22.29 -11.21 4.44
CA TYR A 126 -22.62 -12.10 5.56
C TYR A 126 -23.41 -11.39 6.66
N TYR A 127 -22.97 -10.22 7.12
CA TYR A 127 -23.70 -9.44 8.13
C TYR A 127 -25.09 -9.01 7.64
N ARG A 128 -25.20 -8.62 6.35
CA ARG A 128 -26.47 -8.24 5.75
C ARG A 128 -27.46 -9.41 5.71
N LEU A 129 -27.02 -10.59 5.26
CA LEU A 129 -27.84 -11.80 5.22
C LEU A 129 -28.33 -12.21 6.63
N ASN A 130 -27.45 -12.18 7.63
CA ASN A 130 -27.84 -12.49 9.01
C ASN A 130 -28.86 -11.49 9.57
N SER A 131 -28.70 -10.19 9.28
CA SER A 131 -29.68 -9.18 9.71
C SER A 131 -31.05 -9.39 9.06
N LEU A 132 -31.09 -9.75 7.77
CA LEU A 132 -32.33 -10.05 7.06
C LEU A 132 -33.01 -11.29 7.64
N HIS A 133 -32.25 -12.33 7.93
CA HIS A 133 -32.79 -13.54 8.56
C HIS A 133 -33.40 -13.24 9.93
N HIS A 134 -32.70 -12.48 10.77
CA HIS A 134 -33.17 -12.10 12.09
C HIS A 134 -34.44 -11.25 12.04
N ASN A 135 -34.50 -10.28 11.12
CA ASN A 135 -35.69 -9.45 10.92
C ASN A 135 -36.89 -10.27 10.45
N ALA A 136 -36.69 -11.18 9.48
CA ALA A 136 -37.75 -12.07 9.01
C ALA A 136 -38.26 -13.01 10.11
N THR A 137 -37.38 -13.51 10.98
CA THR A 137 -37.82 -14.32 12.14
C THR A 137 -38.63 -13.49 13.13
N HIS A 138 -38.24 -12.23 13.34
CA HIS A 138 -38.96 -11.31 14.21
C HIS A 138 -40.35 -10.95 13.66
N GLU A 139 -40.47 -10.69 12.35
CA GLU A 139 -41.75 -10.42 11.69
C GLU A 139 -42.71 -11.61 11.80
N LEU A 140 -42.24 -12.83 11.50
CA LEU A 140 -43.04 -14.05 11.64
C LEU A 140 -43.54 -14.27 13.08
N LEU A 141 -42.70 -13.99 14.08
CA LEU A 141 -43.09 -14.09 15.49
C LEU A 141 -44.10 -13.03 15.90
N GLN A 142 -44.01 -11.82 15.35
CA GLN A 142 -44.99 -10.77 15.62
C GLN A 142 -46.34 -11.10 14.96
N ASP A 143 -46.33 -11.61 13.73
CA ASP A 143 -47.55 -12.00 13.02
C ASP A 143 -48.23 -13.19 13.70
N TYR A 144 -47.47 -14.18 14.19
CA TYR A 144 -48.02 -15.27 14.98
C TYR A 144 -48.73 -14.77 16.26
N ARG A 145 -48.12 -13.82 16.97
CA ARG A 145 -48.71 -13.19 18.18
C ARG A 145 -49.91 -12.27 17.92
N ARG A 146 -50.12 -11.83 16.68
CA ARG A 146 -51.27 -10.98 16.32
C ARG A 146 -52.49 -11.80 15.90
N ASN A 147 -52.26 -13.00 15.38
CA ASN A 147 -53.30 -13.85 14.79
C ASN A 147 -53.80 -14.97 15.72
N TYR A 148 -53.18 -15.12 16.90
CA TYR A 148 -53.56 -16.03 17.98
C TYR A 148 -53.34 -15.36 19.34
#